data_AF-A0AA39GG16-F1
#
_entry.id   AF-A0AA39GG16-F1
#
_cell.length_a   1.000
_cell.length_b   1.000
_cell.length_c   1.000
_cell.angle_alpha   90.00
_cell.angle_beta   90.00
_cell.angle_gamma   90.00
#
_symmetry.space_group_name_H-M   'P 1'
#
loop_
_entity.id
_entity.type
_entity.pdbx_description
1 polymer ?
#
loop_
_entity_poly.entity_id
_entity_poly.type
_entity_poly.pdbx_seq_one_letter_code
_entity_poly.pdbx_strand_id
1 'polypeptide(L)'
;MTTAHRPTFDPARGKEALRGPAYHQRLLPAHTQLKYRKAGQGGDADAEVNPRDLAAELLQAEAAHFSKKKGGAPIPGDDDEDDDDSHAGGVKRALPPAAGGDAEEEDYEAKRRRILEETRDIDADEDSEEDDDDDDDDDDDSSDDDEDAELQRELERVRREREEKKKKEEAERAKAEEDERERHIALGNPLLNKQDFTSGGKRRWDDDVVFKNQARGTEDKKKKEFVNDLLRSDFHRRFMSKYVR
;
A
#
# COMPACT_ATOMS: atom_id res chain seq x y z
N MET A 1 -3.12 55.82 32.70
CA MET A 1 -3.40 55.08 31.44
C MET A 1 -4.79 55.47 30.97
N THR A 2 -4.97 55.87 29.71
CA THR A 2 -6.28 56.32 29.20
C THR A 2 -7.16 55.11 28.84
N THR A 3 -8.44 55.18 29.16
CA THR A 3 -9.41 54.08 29.01
C THR A 3 -10.08 54.06 27.63
N ALA A 4 -9.50 54.71 26.62
CA ALA A 4 -10.15 54.93 25.32
C ALA A 4 -10.00 53.73 24.36
N HIS A 5 -8.91 52.95 24.46
CA HIS A 5 -8.74 51.72 23.70
C HIS A 5 -9.23 50.54 24.53
N ARG A 6 -10.46 50.10 24.26
CA ARG A 6 -11.10 48.96 24.93
C ARG A 6 -11.50 47.91 23.88
N PRO A 7 -11.42 46.61 24.22
CA PRO A 7 -11.94 45.56 23.36
C PRO A 7 -13.47 45.69 23.23
N THR A 8 -14.00 45.23 22.10
CA THR A 8 -15.44 45.14 21.87
C THR A 8 -15.96 43.82 22.44
N PHE A 9 -16.67 43.86 23.56
CA PHE A 9 -17.27 42.67 24.17
C PHE A 9 -18.63 42.32 23.54
N ASP A 10 -19.44 43.33 23.22
CA ASP A 10 -20.73 43.16 22.55
C ASP A 10 -20.64 43.69 21.11
N PRO A 11 -20.93 42.86 20.08
CA PRO A 11 -20.94 43.32 18.71
C PRO A 11 -22.15 44.22 18.43
N ALA A 12 -22.01 45.15 17.49
CA ALA A 12 -23.12 45.99 17.06
C ALA A 12 -24.24 45.13 16.42
N ARG A 13 -25.47 45.25 16.95
CA ARG A 13 -26.64 44.56 16.41
C ARG A 13 -27.20 45.31 15.21
N GLY A 14 -27.42 44.59 14.11
CA GLY A 14 -28.12 45.12 12.95
C GLY A 14 -29.52 45.60 13.32
N LYS A 15 -29.85 46.82 12.96
CA LYS A 15 -31.20 47.38 12.95
C LYS A 15 -31.48 47.89 11.54
N GLU A 16 -32.74 48.16 11.21
CA GLU A 16 -33.07 48.81 9.94
C GLU A 16 -32.35 50.16 9.86
N ALA A 17 -31.34 50.23 8.99
CA ALA A 17 -30.56 51.44 8.80
C ALA A 17 -31.37 52.43 7.96
N LEU A 18 -31.43 53.70 8.36
CA LEU A 18 -31.99 54.76 7.53
C LEU A 18 -31.15 54.86 6.26
N ARG A 19 -31.64 54.25 5.18
CA ARG A 19 -31.00 54.31 3.87
C ARG A 19 -31.27 55.70 3.30
N GLY A 20 -30.28 56.58 3.40
CA GLY A 20 -30.32 57.88 2.77
C GLY A 20 -30.31 57.79 1.24
N PRO A 21 -30.51 58.93 0.54
CA PRO A 21 -30.54 59.00 -0.93
C PRO A 21 -29.17 58.76 -1.59
N ALA A 22 -28.11 58.58 -0.80
CA ALA A 22 -26.77 58.29 -1.31
C ALA A 22 -26.64 56.82 -1.69
N TYR A 23 -26.21 56.56 -2.94
CA TYR A 23 -25.90 55.23 -3.44
C TYR A 23 -24.39 55.05 -3.55
N HIS A 24 -23.90 53.87 -3.15
CA HIS A 24 -22.51 53.47 -3.34
C HIS A 24 -22.32 52.82 -4.72
N GLN A 25 -21.12 52.92 -5.32
CA GLN A 25 -20.80 52.33 -6.63
C GLN A 25 -21.14 50.82 -6.72
N ARG A 26 -20.95 50.08 -5.62
CA ARG A 26 -21.30 48.64 -5.51
C ARG A 26 -22.82 48.35 -5.55
N LEU A 27 -23.66 49.37 -5.31
CA LEU A 27 -25.12 49.26 -5.35
C LEU A 27 -25.71 49.62 -6.72
N LEU A 28 -24.86 49.94 -7.69
CA LEU A 28 -25.29 50.09 -9.07
C LEU A 28 -25.82 48.74 -9.58
N PRO A 29 -26.80 48.73 -10.51
CA PRO A 29 -27.36 47.49 -11.03
C PRO A 29 -26.29 46.59 -11.66
N ALA A 30 -26.09 45.41 -11.06
CA ALA A 30 -25.19 44.37 -11.53
C ALA A 30 -25.83 43.00 -11.28
N HIS A 31 -25.58 42.03 -12.17
CA HIS A 31 -26.16 40.67 -12.10
C HIS A 31 -27.68 40.67 -11.88
N THR A 32 -28.41 41.46 -12.67
CA THR A 32 -29.88 41.61 -12.59
C THR A 32 -30.66 40.38 -13.04
N GLN A 33 -29.97 39.36 -13.56
CA GLN A 33 -30.56 38.11 -14.03
C GLN A 33 -29.97 36.93 -13.27
N LEU A 34 -30.83 36.17 -12.61
CA LEU A 34 -30.47 34.92 -11.94
C LEU A 34 -30.35 33.79 -12.96
N LYS A 35 -29.26 33.03 -12.88
CA LYS A 35 -29.08 31.81 -13.68
C LYS A 35 -29.73 30.65 -12.93
N TYR A 36 -30.59 29.91 -13.63
CA TYR A 36 -31.18 28.67 -13.13
C TYR A 36 -30.45 27.47 -13.71
N ARG A 37 -30.35 26.40 -12.93
CA ARG A 37 -29.81 25.13 -13.42
C ARG A 37 -30.74 24.57 -14.49
N LYS A 38 -30.16 24.11 -15.60
CA LYS A 38 -30.89 23.40 -16.66
C LYS A 38 -30.75 21.89 -16.44
N ALA A 39 -31.63 21.09 -17.04
CA ALA A 39 -31.50 19.63 -17.07
C ALA A 39 -30.08 19.23 -17.55
N GLY A 40 -29.48 18.22 -16.90
CA GLY A 40 -28.09 17.80 -17.13
C GLY A 40 -27.00 18.63 -16.42
N GLN A 41 -27.33 19.72 -15.72
CA GLN A 41 -26.38 20.47 -14.84
C GLN A 41 -26.44 20.03 -13.38
N GLY A 42 -27.19 18.96 -13.09
CA GLY A 42 -27.47 18.45 -11.74
C GLY A 42 -28.40 19.35 -10.93
N GLY A 43 -28.66 18.93 -9.69
CA GLY A 43 -29.62 19.58 -8.78
C GLY A 43 -31.08 19.28 -9.14
N ASP A 44 -32.00 20.08 -8.61
CA ASP A 44 -33.45 19.82 -8.67
C ASP A 44 -33.99 19.67 -10.10
N ALA A 45 -33.45 20.44 -11.05
CA ALA A 45 -33.86 20.39 -12.46
C ALA A 45 -33.58 19.04 -13.14
N ASP A 46 -32.73 18.19 -12.57
CA ASP A 46 -32.38 16.86 -13.07
C ASP A 46 -33.05 15.75 -12.24
N ALA A 47 -33.26 16.01 -10.94
CA ALA A 47 -33.84 15.07 -9.98
C ALA A 47 -35.32 14.78 -10.26
N GLU A 48 -36.07 15.76 -10.76
CA GLU A 48 -37.49 15.58 -11.13
C GLU A 48 -37.67 14.70 -12.38
N VAL A 49 -36.68 14.69 -13.29
CA VAL A 49 -36.79 14.00 -14.58
C VAL A 49 -36.25 12.57 -14.50
N ASN A 50 -35.15 12.36 -13.77
CA ASN A 50 -34.54 11.05 -13.57
C ASN A 50 -34.00 10.92 -12.14
N PRO A 51 -34.70 10.23 -11.23
CA PRO A 51 -34.15 9.97 -9.89
C PRO A 51 -32.92 9.08 -10.02
N ARG A 52 -31.75 9.61 -9.69
CA ARG A 52 -30.49 8.84 -9.64
C ARG A 52 -30.31 8.20 -8.27
N ASP A 53 -29.83 6.96 -8.26
CA ASP A 53 -29.32 6.35 -7.04
C ASP A 53 -27.89 6.84 -6.77
N LEU A 54 -27.80 7.90 -5.95
CA LEU A 54 -26.53 8.55 -5.62
C LEU A 54 -25.60 7.64 -4.81
N ALA A 55 -26.15 6.67 -4.05
CA ALA A 55 -25.34 5.78 -3.23
C ALA A 55 -24.60 4.76 -4.12
N ALA A 56 -25.29 4.18 -5.10
CA ALA A 56 -24.68 3.27 -6.06
C ALA A 56 -23.63 3.95 -6.94
N GLU A 57 -23.92 5.18 -7.41
CA GLU A 57 -22.97 5.97 -8.21
C GLU A 57 -21.70 6.31 -7.42
N LEU A 58 -21.84 6.69 -6.15
CA LEU A 58 -20.72 6.99 -5.27
C LEU A 58 -19.83 5.75 -5.06
N LEU A 59 -20.42 4.58 -4.78
CA LEU A 59 -19.68 3.33 -4.61
C LEU A 59 -18.88 2.99 -5.88
N GLN A 60 -19.51 3.11 -7.06
CA GLN A 60 -18.85 2.87 -8.33
C GLN A 60 -17.67 3.84 -8.57
N ALA A 61 -17.87 5.13 -8.27
CA ALA A 61 -16.83 6.14 -8.40
C ALA A 61 -15.65 5.89 -7.44
N GLU A 62 -15.93 5.48 -6.20
CA GLU A 62 -14.91 5.09 -5.24
C GLU A 62 -14.13 3.86 -5.73
N ALA A 63 -14.81 2.81 -6.19
CA ALA A 63 -14.17 1.61 -6.72
C ALA A 63 -13.26 1.92 -7.94
N ALA A 64 -13.70 2.80 -8.83
CA ALA A 64 -12.90 3.27 -9.96
C ALA A 64 -11.67 4.08 -9.51
N HIS A 65 -11.82 4.95 -8.51
CA HIS A 65 -10.71 5.72 -7.95
C HIS A 65 -9.69 4.81 -7.25
N PHE A 66 -10.14 3.87 -6.41
CA PHE A 66 -9.27 2.93 -5.72
C PHE A 66 -8.56 1.97 -6.67
N SER A 67 -9.22 1.49 -7.73
CA SER A 67 -8.58 0.67 -8.76
C SER A 67 -7.55 1.46 -9.56
N LYS A 68 -7.81 2.74 -9.89
CA LYS A 68 -6.82 3.63 -10.52
C LYS A 68 -5.61 3.87 -9.61
N LYS A 69 -5.83 4.11 -8.31
CA LYS A 69 -4.76 4.32 -7.33
C LYS A 69 -3.93 3.06 -7.06
N LYS A 70 -4.54 1.88 -7.12
CA LYS A 70 -3.88 0.57 -6.90
C LYS A 70 -3.20 0.03 -8.15
N GLY A 71 -3.76 0.30 -9.33
CA GLY A 71 -3.28 -0.18 -10.63
C GLY A 71 -2.30 0.74 -11.35
N GLY A 72 -2.19 2.01 -10.92
CA GLY A 72 -1.09 2.89 -11.33
C GLY A 72 0.13 2.64 -10.46
N ALA A 73 1.27 2.27 -11.06
CA ALA A 73 2.54 2.31 -10.36
C ALA A 73 2.72 3.72 -9.72
N PRO A 74 3.18 3.83 -8.46
CA PRO A 74 3.40 5.13 -7.86
C PRO A 74 4.54 5.80 -8.62
N ILE A 75 4.22 6.71 -9.53
CA ILE A 75 5.20 7.57 -10.19
C ILE A 75 5.75 8.48 -9.09
N PRO A 76 7.05 8.38 -8.73
CA PRO A 76 7.63 9.30 -7.78
C PRO A 76 7.89 10.62 -8.49
N GLY A 77 6.87 11.48 -8.61
CA GLY A 77 7.08 12.80 -9.20
C GLY A 77 5.85 13.60 -9.59
N ASP A 78 4.83 12.97 -10.16
CA ASP A 78 3.75 13.69 -10.85
C ASP A 78 2.45 13.66 -10.04
N ASP A 79 2.24 14.70 -9.25
CA ASP A 79 0.93 15.17 -8.81
C ASP A 79 1.20 16.57 -8.24
N ASP A 80 1.30 17.53 -9.17
CA ASP A 80 1.04 18.99 -9.04
C ASP A 80 1.59 19.70 -10.30
N GLU A 81 1.01 19.40 -11.47
CA GLU A 81 1.01 20.32 -12.62
C GLU A 81 -0.44 20.70 -12.95
N ASP A 82 -1.04 21.49 -12.07
CA ASP A 82 -2.21 22.32 -12.37
C ASP A 82 -1.84 23.79 -12.09
N ASP A 83 -1.11 24.41 -13.02
CA ASP A 83 -1.21 25.86 -13.33
C ASP A 83 -0.41 26.19 -14.62
N ASP A 84 -1.02 25.97 -15.79
CA ASP A 84 -0.96 26.94 -16.91
C ASP A 84 -2.05 26.63 -17.96
N ASP A 85 -3.01 27.54 -18.08
CA ASP A 85 -4.03 27.56 -19.14
C ASP A 85 -3.42 28.05 -20.45
N SER A 86 -3.40 27.21 -21.49
CA SER A 86 -3.48 27.70 -22.88
C SER A 86 -4.04 26.65 -23.86
N HIS A 87 -5.34 26.76 -24.12
CA HIS A 87 -6.04 26.59 -25.40
C HIS A 87 -5.32 25.82 -26.54
N ALA A 88 -5.85 24.65 -26.95
CA ALA A 88 -6.29 24.36 -28.33
C ALA A 88 -6.68 22.88 -28.58
N GLY A 89 -7.74 22.68 -29.36
CA GLY A 89 -7.82 21.61 -30.37
C GLY A 89 -8.29 20.22 -29.90
N GLY A 90 -9.57 19.93 -30.11
CA GLY A 90 -10.19 18.66 -29.69
C GLY A 90 -9.76 17.41 -30.44
N VAL A 91 -9.88 16.26 -29.76
CA VAL A 91 -10.14 14.94 -30.36
C VAL A 91 -11.07 14.17 -29.42
N LYS A 92 -12.20 13.73 -29.95
CA LYS A 92 -13.22 12.93 -29.27
C LYS A 92 -12.74 11.47 -29.31
N ARG A 93 -12.33 10.88 -28.18
CA ARG A 93 -12.08 9.43 -28.10
C ARG A 93 -13.40 8.70 -27.87
N ALA A 94 -13.77 7.85 -28.82
CA ALA A 94 -14.86 6.90 -28.70
C ALA A 94 -14.46 5.72 -27.80
N LEU A 95 -15.38 5.30 -26.91
CA LEU A 95 -15.28 4.07 -26.13
C LEU A 95 -15.49 2.83 -27.02
N PRO A 96 -14.73 1.74 -26.87
CA PRO A 96 -15.12 0.44 -27.42
C PRO A 96 -16.23 -0.21 -26.58
N PRO A 97 -17.16 -0.97 -27.20
CA PRO A 97 -18.25 -1.63 -26.50
C PRO A 97 -17.78 -2.87 -25.73
N ALA A 98 -18.43 -3.09 -24.59
CA ALA A 98 -18.30 -4.26 -23.74
C ALA A 98 -18.60 -5.56 -24.52
N ALA A 99 -17.68 -6.52 -24.43
CA ALA A 99 -17.91 -7.92 -24.75
C ALA A 99 -17.68 -8.72 -23.46
N GLY A 100 -18.70 -9.50 -23.09
CA GLY A 100 -18.83 -10.18 -21.81
C GLY A 100 -17.78 -11.25 -21.52
N GLY A 101 -17.72 -11.60 -20.24
CA GLY A 101 -16.96 -12.71 -19.68
C GLY A 101 -17.48 -12.97 -18.28
N ASP A 102 -18.48 -13.84 -18.22
CA ASP A 102 -18.94 -14.58 -17.05
C ASP A 102 -17.79 -15.46 -16.54
N ALA A 103 -17.33 -15.28 -15.30
CA ALA A 103 -16.43 -16.20 -14.60
C ALA A 103 -16.24 -15.82 -13.12
N GLU A 104 -16.83 -16.66 -12.25
CA GLU A 104 -16.29 -17.10 -10.96
C GLU A 104 -16.43 -16.16 -9.74
N GLU A 105 -17.65 -16.09 -9.19
CA GLU A 105 -17.90 -15.70 -7.79
C GLU A 105 -17.78 -16.86 -6.77
N GLU A 106 -17.41 -18.08 -7.19
CA GLU A 106 -17.46 -19.27 -6.32
C GLU A 106 -16.14 -19.61 -5.56
N ASP A 107 -15.07 -18.81 -5.66
CA ASP A 107 -13.74 -19.18 -5.11
C ASP A 107 -13.30 -18.38 -3.85
N TYR A 108 -14.09 -17.41 -3.39
CA TYR A 108 -13.71 -16.60 -2.22
C TYR A 108 -13.91 -17.35 -0.89
N GLU A 109 -14.97 -18.15 -0.77
CA GLU A 109 -15.24 -18.96 0.43
C GLU A 109 -14.20 -20.07 0.62
N ALA A 110 -13.77 -20.70 -0.48
CA ALA A 110 -12.77 -21.77 -0.47
C ALA A 110 -11.37 -21.25 -0.08
N LYS A 111 -10.98 -20.08 -0.62
CA LYS A 111 -9.76 -19.38 -0.20
C LYS A 111 -9.79 -18.98 1.27
N ARG A 112 -10.94 -18.54 1.78
CA ARG A 112 -11.12 -18.20 3.20
C ARG A 112 -10.95 -19.43 4.11
N ARG A 113 -11.47 -20.60 3.71
CA ARG A 113 -11.28 -21.86 4.47
C ARG A 113 -9.83 -22.31 4.51
N ARG A 114 -9.13 -22.27 3.36
CA ARG A 114 -7.73 -22.66 3.25
C ARG A 114 -6.81 -21.79 4.11
N ILE A 115 -7.03 -20.48 4.10
CA ILE A 115 -6.24 -19.54 4.91
C ILE A 115 -6.45 -19.80 6.41
N LEU A 116 -7.69 -20.07 6.85
CA LEU A 116 -8.01 -20.30 8.26
C LEU A 116 -7.37 -21.60 8.81
N GLU A 117 -7.29 -22.63 7.96
CA GLU A 117 -6.63 -23.90 8.30
C GLU A 117 -5.10 -23.74 8.32
N GLU A 118 -4.52 -23.01 7.37
CA GLU A 118 -3.08 -22.71 7.33
C GLU A 118 -2.62 -21.81 8.49
N THR A 119 -3.48 -20.90 8.97
CA THR A 119 -3.16 -20.03 10.12
C THR A 119 -3.46 -20.66 11.48
N ARG A 120 -4.24 -21.75 11.52
CA ARG A 120 -4.60 -22.43 12.79
C ARG A 120 -3.36 -22.95 13.51
N ASP A 121 -2.40 -23.47 12.77
CA ASP A 121 -1.16 -24.02 13.34
C ASP A 121 -0.16 -22.93 13.76
N ILE A 122 -0.40 -21.67 13.35
CA ILE A 122 0.44 -20.51 13.68
C ILE A 122 -0.08 -19.80 14.96
N ASP A 123 -1.37 -19.94 15.28
CA ASP A 123 -2.02 -19.30 16.44
C ASP A 123 -2.19 -20.25 17.64
N ALA A 124 -1.75 -21.51 17.50
CA ALA A 124 -1.65 -22.46 18.60
C ALA A 124 -0.31 -22.25 19.32
N ASP A 125 -0.29 -21.34 20.31
CA ASP A 125 0.88 -21.12 21.16
C ASP A 125 1.25 -22.39 21.96
N GLU A 126 2.54 -22.70 21.89
CA GLU A 126 3.26 -23.78 22.57
C GLU A 126 3.54 -23.37 24.03
N ASP A 127 2.74 -23.84 24.98
CA ASP A 127 3.08 -23.86 26.42
C ASP A 127 3.35 -25.32 26.81
N SER A 128 4.60 -25.61 27.12
CA SER A 128 5.12 -26.94 27.46
C SER A 128 5.46 -26.96 28.94
N GLU A 129 4.60 -27.60 29.74
CA GLU A 129 4.93 -28.11 31.06
C GLU A 129 4.42 -29.56 31.18
N GLU A 130 5.35 -30.45 31.49
CA GLU A 130 5.19 -31.90 31.71
C GLU A 130 5.05 -32.14 33.22
N ASP A 131 4.00 -32.83 33.66
CA ASP A 131 3.98 -33.56 34.94
C ASP A 131 3.03 -34.77 34.86
N ASP A 132 3.43 -35.83 35.55
CA ASP A 132 3.01 -37.23 35.50
C ASP A 132 2.11 -37.56 36.72
N ASP A 133 1.02 -38.33 36.56
CA ASP A 133 0.54 -39.38 37.48
C ASP A 133 -0.91 -39.86 37.19
N ASP A 134 -0.97 -41.13 36.79
CA ASP A 134 -1.85 -42.30 37.07
C ASP A 134 -3.35 -42.23 37.52
N ASP A 135 -4.11 -43.09 36.82
CA ASP A 135 -5.13 -44.09 37.24
C ASP A 135 -6.67 -43.83 37.29
N ASP A 136 -7.36 -44.72 36.54
CA ASP A 136 -8.59 -45.52 36.85
C ASP A 136 -9.77 -45.49 35.84
N ASP A 137 -10.26 -46.72 35.59
CA ASP A 137 -11.14 -47.35 34.58
C ASP A 137 -12.53 -46.73 34.27
N ASP A 138 -13.02 -46.94 33.02
CA ASP A 138 -14.30 -47.66 32.78
C ASP A 138 -14.41 -48.20 31.33
N ASP A 139 -14.98 -49.40 31.24
CA ASP A 139 -15.08 -50.35 30.11
C ASP A 139 -16.37 -50.14 29.29
N ASP A 140 -16.32 -50.23 27.95
CA ASP A 140 -17.48 -50.66 27.13
C ASP A 140 -17.03 -51.26 25.78
N ASP A 141 -17.37 -52.53 25.60
CA ASP A 141 -17.05 -53.43 24.49
C ASP A 141 -18.07 -53.28 23.34
N SER A 142 -17.59 -53.05 22.11
CA SER A 142 -18.35 -53.40 20.91
C SER A 142 -17.44 -53.69 19.70
N SER A 143 -17.08 -54.97 19.59
CA SER A 143 -16.60 -55.68 18.40
C SER A 143 -17.22 -55.24 17.05
N ASP A 144 -16.38 -54.94 16.05
CA ASP A 144 -16.61 -55.28 14.64
C ASP A 144 -15.26 -55.57 13.94
N ASP A 145 -15.15 -56.77 13.38
CA ASP A 145 -13.94 -57.46 12.92
C ASP A 145 -13.93 -57.44 11.38
N ASP A 146 -13.37 -56.39 10.74
CA ASP A 146 -13.12 -56.37 9.27
C ASP A 146 -12.15 -55.27 8.74
N GLU A 147 -11.41 -54.51 9.58
CA GLU A 147 -10.58 -53.35 9.12
C GLU A 147 -9.05 -53.60 9.03
N ASP A 148 -8.53 -54.68 9.62
CA ASP A 148 -7.08 -54.87 9.87
C ASP A 148 -6.25 -55.20 8.60
N ALA A 149 -6.91 -55.63 7.52
CA ALA A 149 -6.26 -55.98 6.25
C ALA A 149 -5.95 -54.76 5.36
N GLU A 150 -6.67 -53.65 5.52
CA GLU A 150 -6.44 -52.42 4.74
C GLU A 150 -5.31 -51.56 5.35
N LEU A 151 -5.18 -51.56 6.68
CA LEU A 151 -4.15 -50.85 7.43
C LEU A 151 -2.71 -51.30 7.13
N GLN A 152 -2.47 -52.58 6.88
CA GLN A 152 -1.12 -53.08 6.57
C GLN A 152 -0.64 -52.62 5.18
N ARG A 153 -1.57 -52.43 4.22
CA ARG A 153 -1.26 -51.87 2.89
C ARG A 153 -1.00 -50.36 2.96
N GLU A 154 -1.63 -49.67 3.90
CA GLU A 154 -1.36 -48.26 4.15
C GLU A 154 0.01 -48.05 4.84
N LEU A 155 0.38 -48.89 5.80
CA LEU A 155 1.71 -48.86 6.42
C LEU A 155 2.85 -49.14 5.44
N GLU A 156 2.68 -50.07 4.50
CA GLU A 156 3.66 -50.30 3.43
C GLU A 156 3.77 -49.11 2.47
N ARG A 157 2.64 -48.43 2.18
CA ARG A 157 2.64 -47.21 1.37
C ARG A 157 3.38 -46.07 2.06
N VAL A 158 3.17 -45.89 3.38
CA VAL A 158 3.86 -44.88 4.21
C VAL A 158 5.35 -45.20 4.35
N ARG A 159 5.73 -46.48 4.50
CA ARG A 159 7.15 -46.89 4.52
C ARG A 159 7.84 -46.61 3.19
N ARG A 160 7.20 -46.95 2.06
CA ARG A 160 7.73 -46.67 0.72
C ARG A 160 7.88 -45.16 0.47
N GLU A 161 6.91 -44.35 0.88
CA GLU A 161 6.98 -42.90 0.73
C GLU A 161 8.09 -42.28 1.60
N ARG A 162 8.27 -42.77 2.84
CA ARG A 162 9.37 -42.35 3.71
C ARG A 162 10.74 -42.77 3.17
N GLU A 163 10.86 -43.96 2.61
CA GLU A 163 12.11 -44.43 1.99
C GLU A 163 12.47 -43.63 0.74
N GLU A 164 11.49 -43.26 -0.09
CA GLU A 164 11.70 -42.40 -1.26
C GLU A 164 12.12 -40.98 -0.86
N LYS A 165 11.50 -40.40 0.18
CA LYS A 165 11.89 -39.09 0.72
C LYS A 165 13.31 -39.10 1.30
N LYS A 166 13.64 -40.13 2.09
CA LYS A 166 14.98 -40.31 2.66
C LYS A 166 16.04 -40.50 1.58
N LYS A 167 15.74 -41.28 0.54
CA LYS A 167 16.63 -41.48 -0.60
C LYS A 167 16.85 -40.20 -1.41
N LYS A 168 15.84 -39.34 -1.52
CA LYS A 168 15.94 -38.03 -2.19
C LYS A 168 16.81 -37.06 -1.37
N GLU A 169 16.64 -37.03 -0.06
CA GLU A 169 17.44 -36.21 0.86
C GLU A 169 18.92 -36.67 0.90
N GLU A 170 19.17 -37.99 0.92
CA GLU A 170 20.52 -38.55 0.88
C GLU A 170 21.22 -38.26 -0.45
N ALA A 171 20.50 -38.29 -1.57
CA ALA A 171 21.04 -37.91 -2.88
C ALA A 171 21.37 -36.41 -2.97
N GLU A 172 20.55 -35.54 -2.34
CA GLU A 172 20.82 -34.10 -2.28
C GLU A 172 22.04 -33.79 -1.39
N ARG A 173 22.15 -34.45 -0.24
CA ARG A 173 23.30 -34.32 0.66
C ARG A 173 24.60 -34.82 0.01
N ALA A 174 24.55 -35.94 -0.69
CA ALA A 174 25.71 -36.45 -1.43
C ALA A 174 26.17 -35.46 -2.53
N LYS A 175 25.22 -34.83 -3.24
CA LYS A 175 25.54 -33.81 -4.25
C LYS A 175 26.16 -32.55 -3.63
N ALA A 176 25.66 -32.10 -2.48
CA ALA A 176 26.25 -30.96 -1.76
C ALA A 176 27.69 -31.25 -1.31
N GLU A 177 27.97 -32.47 -0.84
CA GLU A 177 29.33 -32.89 -0.45
C GLU A 177 30.27 -32.99 -1.66
N GLU A 178 29.77 -33.44 -2.82
CA GLU A 178 30.52 -33.41 -4.09
C GLU A 178 30.83 -31.97 -4.54
N ASP A 179 29.85 -31.06 -4.49
CA ASP A 179 30.04 -29.64 -4.83
C ASP A 179 31.07 -28.95 -3.90
N GLU A 180 31.07 -29.27 -2.60
CA GLU A 180 32.07 -28.78 -1.65
C GLU A 180 33.46 -29.35 -1.92
N ARG A 181 33.54 -30.64 -2.25
CA ARG A 181 34.80 -31.29 -2.61
C ARG A 181 35.38 -30.70 -3.89
N GLU A 182 34.55 -30.42 -4.90
CA GLU A 182 34.97 -29.74 -6.13
C GLU A 182 35.46 -28.32 -5.87
N ARG A 183 34.75 -27.56 -5.02
CA ARG A 183 35.18 -26.22 -4.59
C ARG A 183 36.52 -26.25 -3.88
N HIS A 184 36.73 -27.20 -2.97
CA HIS A 184 37.99 -27.34 -2.24
C HIS A 184 39.14 -27.73 -3.17
N ILE A 185 38.90 -28.59 -4.17
CA ILE A 185 39.91 -28.95 -5.18
C ILE A 185 40.22 -27.75 -6.09
N ALA A 186 39.22 -26.96 -6.47
CA ALA A 186 39.39 -25.79 -7.34
C ALA A 186 40.07 -24.59 -6.63
N LEU A 187 39.71 -24.32 -5.38
CA LEU A 187 40.23 -23.19 -4.59
C LEU A 187 41.43 -23.53 -3.70
N GLY A 188 41.72 -24.81 -3.48
CA GLY A 188 42.81 -25.28 -2.62
C GLY A 188 44.21 -25.05 -3.18
N ASN A 189 44.35 -24.67 -4.46
CA ASN A 189 45.64 -24.36 -5.08
C ASN A 189 45.89 -22.84 -5.19
N PRO A 190 46.65 -22.25 -4.24
CA PRO A 190 46.96 -20.82 -4.25
C PRO A 190 47.90 -20.39 -5.38
N LEU A 191 48.49 -21.32 -6.16
CA LEU A 191 49.31 -20.98 -7.35
C LEU A 191 48.48 -20.81 -8.62
N LEU A 192 47.32 -21.46 -8.74
CA LEU A 192 46.44 -21.34 -9.92
C LEU A 192 45.52 -20.12 -9.82
N ASN A 193 45.20 -19.68 -8.60
CA ASN A 193 44.48 -18.43 -8.36
C ASN A 193 45.46 -17.27 -8.38
N LYS A 194 45.90 -16.88 -9.58
CA LYS A 194 46.74 -15.70 -9.80
C LYS A 194 46.06 -14.49 -9.17
N GLN A 195 46.53 -14.10 -7.99
CA GLN A 195 46.24 -12.80 -7.44
C GLN A 195 47.00 -11.81 -8.32
N ASP A 196 46.28 -11.08 -9.16
CA ASP A 196 46.84 -10.06 -10.02
C ASP A 196 47.61 -9.04 -9.15
N PHE A 197 48.93 -9.21 -9.12
CA PHE A 197 49.91 -8.32 -8.48
C PHE A 197 50.04 -6.97 -9.20
N THR A 198 49.02 -6.59 -9.99
CA THR A 198 48.81 -5.24 -10.53
C THR A 198 48.09 -4.32 -9.53
N SER A 199 48.03 -4.73 -8.26
CA SER A 199 47.54 -3.95 -7.11
C SER A 199 48.47 -2.80 -6.68
N GLY A 200 49.44 -2.41 -7.52
CA GLY A 200 50.12 -1.12 -7.46
C GLY A 200 49.18 -0.02 -7.94
N GLY A 201 48.20 0.31 -7.09
CA GLY A 201 47.09 1.18 -7.38
C GLY A 201 47.51 2.52 -7.97
N LYS A 202 46.93 2.85 -9.13
CA LYS A 202 46.84 4.24 -9.58
C LYS A 202 46.12 5.01 -8.48
N ARG A 203 46.87 5.73 -7.64
CA ARG A 203 46.28 6.63 -6.63
C ARG A 203 45.28 7.51 -7.35
N ARG A 204 44.02 7.36 -6.96
CA ARG A 204 42.92 8.10 -7.52
C ARG A 204 43.04 9.51 -6.94
N TRP A 205 42.64 10.53 -7.68
CA TRP A 205 42.65 11.91 -7.18
C TRP A 205 41.80 12.07 -5.89
N ASP A 206 40.81 11.19 -5.71
CA ASP A 206 39.95 11.05 -4.52
C ASP A 206 40.59 10.29 -3.35
N ASP A 207 41.79 9.73 -3.50
CA ASP A 207 42.37 8.83 -2.49
C ASP A 207 42.94 9.58 -1.28
N ASP A 208 43.34 10.85 -1.47
CA ASP A 208 43.82 11.78 -0.44
C ASP A 208 42.71 12.70 0.10
N VAL A 209 41.46 12.19 0.12
CA VAL A 209 40.33 12.89 0.74
C VAL A 209 39.98 12.19 2.05
N VAL A 210 40.02 12.94 3.14
CA VAL A 210 39.78 12.46 4.51
C VAL A 210 38.35 11.96 4.76
N PHE A 211 37.40 12.34 3.90
CA PHE A 211 36.01 11.88 3.96
C PHE A 211 35.57 11.26 2.64
N LYS A 212 35.13 10.00 2.68
CA LYS A 212 34.65 9.26 1.52
C LYS A 212 33.15 8.99 1.68
N ASN A 213 32.37 9.18 0.62
CA ASN A 213 30.97 8.74 0.49
C ASN A 213 29.99 9.22 1.59
N GLN A 214 30.09 10.48 2.04
CA GLN A 214 29.24 11.03 3.13
C GLN A 214 27.73 11.02 2.85
N ALA A 215 27.32 11.17 1.59
CA ALA A 215 25.92 11.20 1.16
C ALA A 215 25.39 9.83 0.71
N ARG A 216 26.17 8.76 0.88
CA ARG A 216 25.74 7.42 0.45
C ARG A 216 24.62 6.95 1.38
N GLY A 217 23.41 6.84 0.82
CA GLY A 217 22.20 6.47 1.56
C GLY A 217 21.36 7.65 2.05
N THR A 218 21.70 8.90 1.70
CA THR A 218 20.83 10.06 2.00
C THR A 218 19.77 10.32 0.92
N GLU A 219 19.58 9.38 0.01
CA GLU A 219 18.59 9.46 -1.08
C GLU A 219 17.15 9.22 -0.62
N ASP A 220 16.95 8.99 0.69
CA ASP A 220 15.64 9.04 1.33
C ASP A 220 15.09 10.47 1.23
N LYS A 221 14.53 10.77 0.04
CA LYS A 221 13.70 11.93 -0.18
C LYS A 221 12.63 11.89 0.88
N LYS A 222 12.59 12.95 1.71
CA LYS A 222 11.55 13.12 2.73
C LYS A 222 10.20 12.84 2.06
N LYS A 223 9.42 11.94 2.67
CA LYS A 223 8.07 11.63 2.18
C LYS A 223 7.31 12.94 2.04
N LYS A 224 6.46 13.04 1.01
CA LYS A 224 5.58 14.19 0.83
C LYS A 224 4.57 14.20 1.98
N GLU A 225 4.93 14.84 3.08
CA GLU A 225 4.11 14.93 4.28
C GLU A 225 3.48 16.33 4.35
N PHE A 226 2.16 16.36 4.52
CA PHE A 226 1.47 17.59 4.87
C PHE A 226 1.51 17.79 6.38
N VAL A 227 2.03 18.94 6.81
CA VAL A 227 2.07 19.33 8.23
C VAL A 227 1.10 20.49 8.45
N ASN A 228 0.10 20.27 9.30
CA ASN A 228 -0.83 21.31 9.75
C ASN A 228 -0.18 22.23 10.81
N ASP A 229 0.92 22.88 10.44
CA ASP A 229 1.67 23.85 11.25
C ASP A 229 2.32 24.88 10.32
N LEU A 230 1.98 26.16 10.50
CA LEU A 230 2.46 27.25 9.64
C LEU A 230 3.96 27.52 9.76
N LEU A 231 4.62 27.15 10.86
CA LEU A 231 6.04 27.41 11.08
C LEU A 231 6.90 26.17 10.79
N ARG A 232 6.34 24.98 11.03
CA ARG A 232 7.06 23.72 10.83
C ARG A 232 6.75 23.04 9.50
N SER A 233 5.79 23.54 8.73
CA SER A 233 5.55 23.07 7.36
C SER A 233 6.80 23.23 6.51
N ASP A 234 7.02 22.25 5.63
CA ASP A 234 8.08 22.30 4.63
C ASP A 234 7.97 23.53 3.74
N PHE A 235 6.75 24.03 3.50
CA PHE A 235 6.54 25.31 2.81
C PHE A 235 7.25 26.46 3.53
N HIS A 236 7.04 26.59 4.84
CA HIS A 236 7.63 27.67 5.64
C HIS A 236 9.14 27.54 5.78
N ARG A 237 9.65 26.32 5.96
CA ARG A 237 11.10 26.08 5.98
C ARG A 237 11.77 26.49 4.67
N ARG A 238 11.17 26.14 3.53
CA ARG A 238 11.65 26.53 2.19
C ARG A 238 11.53 28.03 1.98
N PHE A 239 10.43 28.64 2.43
CA PHE A 239 10.23 30.09 2.38
C PHE A 239 11.33 30.82 3.17
N MET A 240 11.58 30.43 4.43
CA MET A 240 12.61 31.05 5.26
C MET A 240 14.00 30.84 4.68
N SER A 241 14.34 29.63 4.20
CA SER A 241 15.61 29.38 3.53
C SER A 241 15.83 30.22 2.25
N LYS A 242 14.74 30.64 1.58
CA LYS A 242 14.80 31.42 0.34
C LYS A 242 14.94 32.93 0.61
N TYR A 243 14.19 33.44 1.59
CA TYR A 243 14.06 34.89 1.83
C TYR A 243 14.87 35.40 3.02
N VAL A 244 15.38 34.50 3.86
CA VAL A 244 16.27 34.83 4.99
C VAL A 244 17.56 34.04 4.80
N ARG A 245 18.68 34.75 4.69
CA ARG A 245 20.00 34.16 4.45
C ARG A 245 20.83 34.08 5.73
#